data_AF-A0AA39RPT8-F1
#
_entry.id   AF-A0AA39RPT8-F1
#
_cell.length_a   1.000
_cell.length_b   1.000
_cell.length_c   1.000
_cell.angle_alpha   90.00
_cell.angle_beta   90.00
_cell.angle_gamma   90.00
#
_symmetry.space_group_name_H-M   'P 1'
#
loop_
_entity.id
_entity.type
_entity.pdbx_description
1 polymer ?
#
loop_
_entity_poly.entity_id
_entity_poly.type
_entity_poly.pdbx_seq_one_letter_code
_entity_poly.pdbx_strand_id
1 'polypeptide(L)' 'MREEFWDTAPHYGGRREIWDALKAAAEAELSFAQTIIDSAGVIVQSDDLTVCYDERGAKYELPKYVLSAPVNLIRDN' A
#
# COMPACT_ATOMS: atom_id res chain seq x y z
N MET A 1 2.00 16.58 -2.58
CA MET A 1 3.05 15.68 -2.03
C MET A 1 2.67 14.20 -2.02
N ARG A 2 1.55 13.74 -1.41
CA ARG A 2 1.12 12.32 -1.54
C ARG A 2 0.41 12.02 -2.86
N GLU A 3 -0.39 12.96 -3.35
CA GLU A 3 -1.16 12.80 -4.60
C GLU A 3 -0.26 12.77 -5.83
N GLU A 4 0.82 13.55 -5.85
CA GLU A 4 1.85 13.52 -6.91
C GLU A 4 2.58 12.18 -6.96
N PHE A 5 2.76 11.51 -5.81
CA PHE A 5 3.29 10.16 -5.80
C PHE A 5 2.29 9.19 -6.45
N TRP A 6 1.00 9.28 -6.11
CA TRP A 6 -0.03 8.43 -6.74
C TRP A 6 -0.22 8.69 -8.23
N ASP A 7 0.03 9.91 -8.71
CA ASP A 7 0.00 10.26 -10.13
C ASP A 7 1.16 9.60 -10.90
N THR A 8 2.33 9.50 -10.26
CA THR A 8 3.54 8.90 -10.85
C THR A 8 3.71 7.41 -10.54
N ALA A 9 3.05 6.87 -9.51
CA ALA A 9 3.03 5.47 -9.12
C ALA A 9 2.75 4.49 -10.28
N PRO A 10 1.74 4.71 -11.15
CA PRO A 10 1.51 3.81 -12.28
C PRO A 10 2.64 3.80 -13.32
N HIS A 11 3.59 4.74 -13.29
CA HIS A 11 4.80 4.70 -14.12
C HIS A 11 5.91 3.80 -13.55
N TYR A 12 5.87 3.43 -12.27
CA TYR A 12 6.85 2.54 -11.65
C TYR A 12 6.66 1.05 -12.01
N GLY A 13 5.61 0.74 -12.78
CA GLY A 13 5.27 -0.62 -13.22
C GLY A 13 4.14 -1.25 -12.40
N GLY A 14 3.70 -2.43 -12.83
CA GLY A 14 2.55 -3.12 -12.23
C GLY A 14 1.20 -2.71 -12.83
N ARG A 15 0.12 -3.17 -12.20
CA ARG A 15 -1.26 -2.89 -12.62
C ARG A 15 -1.81 -1.67 -11.88
N ARG A 16 -2.47 -0.77 -12.62
CA ARG A 16 -3.18 0.37 -12.03
C ARG A 16 -4.21 -0.05 -10.98
N GLU A 17 -4.84 -1.20 -11.16
CA GLU A 17 -5.81 -1.77 -10.22
C GLU A 17 -5.18 -2.05 -8.85
N ILE A 18 -3.95 -2.56 -8.84
CA ILE A 18 -3.21 -2.85 -7.62
C ILE A 18 -2.76 -1.55 -6.95
N TRP A 19 -2.30 -0.58 -7.73
CA TRP A 19 -1.99 0.74 -7.22
C TRP A 19 -3.20 1.43 -6.60
N ASP A 20 -4.39 1.30 -7.20
CA ASP A 20 -5.64 1.84 -6.65
C ASP A 20 -6.03 1.15 -5.34
N ALA A 21 -5.91 -0.18 -5.28
CA ALA A 21 -6.12 -0.95 -4.05
C ALA A 21 -5.13 -0.56 -2.94
N LEU A 22 -3.85 -0.42 -3.27
CA LEU A 22 -2.81 0.04 -2.34
C LEU A 22 -3.08 1.46 -1.85
N LYS A 23 -3.60 2.34 -2.71
CA LYS A 23 -4.02 3.69 -2.32
C LYS A 23 -5.18 3.66 -1.35
N ALA A 24 -6.23 2.92 -1.68
CA ALA A 24 -7.38 2.74 -0.82
C ALA A 24 -6.97 2.12 0.53
N ALA A 25 -6.07 1.14 0.52
CA ALA A 25 -5.51 0.55 1.73
C ALA A 25 -4.66 1.54 2.55
N ALA A 26 -3.88 2.40 1.90
CA ALA A 26 -3.09 3.45 2.54
C ALA A 26 -3.93 4.60 3.13
N GLU A 27 -5.18 4.75 2.70
CA GLU A 27 -6.15 5.71 3.25
C GLU A 27 -7.10 5.09 4.27
N ALA A 28 -7.21 3.75 4.29
CA ALA A 28 -8.04 3.00 5.21
C ALA A 28 -7.31 2.64 6.51
N GLU A 29 -8.06 2.22 7.52
CA GLU A 29 -7.48 1.66 8.74
C GLU A 29 -6.84 0.28 8.50
N LEU A 30 -5.90 -0.12 9.34
CA LEU A 30 -5.09 -1.34 9.18
C LEU A 30 -5.94 -2.60 8.89
N SER A 31 -7.08 -2.75 9.59
CA SER A 31 -8.04 -3.85 9.38
C SER A 31 -8.71 -3.82 8.00
N PHE A 32 -9.04 -2.63 7.49
CA PHE A 32 -9.61 -2.44 6.15
C PHE A 32 -8.54 -2.56 5.08
N ALA A 33 -7.35 -2.02 5.32
CA ALA A 33 -6.21 -2.14 4.43
C ALA A 33 -5.91 -3.60 4.14
N GLN A 34 -5.83 -4.45 5.17
CA GLN A 34 -5.58 -5.88 5.00
C GLN A 34 -6.66 -6.55 4.12
N THR A 35 -7.93 -6.17 4.29
CA THR A 35 -9.05 -6.71 3.51
C THR A 35 -8.98 -6.28 2.04
N ILE A 36 -8.64 -5.02 1.77
CA ILE A 36 -8.51 -4.48 0.41
C ILE A 36 -7.38 -5.20 -0.33
N ILE A 37 -6.25 -5.37 0.35
CA ILE A 37 -5.04 -6.00 -0.19
C ILE A 37 -5.26 -7.50 -0.47
N ASP A 38 -5.90 -8.21 0.46
CA ASP A 38 -6.32 -9.60 0.27
C ASP A 38 -7.31 -9.74 -0.91
N SER A 39 -8.29 -8.84 -0.99
CA SER A 39 -9.26 -8.80 -2.10
C SER A 39 -8.61 -8.50 -3.45
N ALA A 40 -7.50 -7.77 -3.46
CA ALA A 40 -6.75 -7.44 -4.66
C ALA A 40 -5.73 -8.52 -5.07
N GLY A 41 -5.58 -9.61 -4.30
CA GLY A 41 -4.58 -10.65 -4.56
C GLY A 41 -3.15 -10.18 -4.30
N VAL A 42 -2.98 -9.22 -3.40
CA VAL A 42 -1.69 -8.62 -3.05
C VAL A 42 -1.19 -9.22 -1.74
N ILE A 43 0.07 -9.62 -1.75
CA ILE A 43 0.81 -10.21 -0.65
C ILE A 43 1.65 -9.12 0.01
N VAL A 44 1.32 -8.76 1.24
CA VAL A 44 2.12 -7.83 2.05
C VAL A 44 3.35 -8.56 2.56
N GLN A 45 4.55 -8.06 2.23
CA GLN A 45 5.79 -8.64 2.74
C GLN A 45 6.25 -7.97 4.05
N SER A 46 5.87 -6.71 4.28
CA SER A 46 6.21 -5.94 5.48
C SER A 46 4.95 -5.42 6.14
N ASP A 47 4.79 -5.64 7.45
CA ASP A 47 3.64 -5.17 8.26
C ASP A 47 3.28 -3.69 8.06
N ASP A 48 4.24 -2.86 7.67
CA ASP A 48 4.05 -1.44 7.39
C ASP A 48 3.43 -1.14 6.00
N LEU A 49 2.98 -2.11 5.21
CA LEU A 49 2.53 -1.94 3.80
C LEU A 49 3.59 -1.29 2.88
N THR A 50 4.85 -1.23 3.31
CA THR A 50 5.95 -0.60 2.57
C THR A 50 6.39 -1.40 1.36
N VAL A 51 6.23 -2.73 1.42
CA VAL A 51 6.57 -3.65 0.35
C VAL A 51 5.44 -4.64 0.17
N CYS A 52 4.83 -4.61 -1.02
CA CYS A 52 3.72 -5.45 -1.42
C CYS A 52 4.06 -6.17 -2.73
N TYR A 53 3.54 -7.37 -2.91
CA TYR A 53 3.73 -8.17 -4.12
C TYR A 53 2.37 -8.57 -4.67
N ASP A 54 2.15 -8.42 -5.96
CA ASP A 54 0.99 -9.02 -6.61
C ASP A 54 1.21 -10.53 -6.81
N GLU A 55 0.14 -11.29 -6.96
CA GLU A 55 0.13 -12.72 -7.31
C GLU A 55 1.00 -13.07 -8.54
N ARG A 56 1.29 -12.12 -9.43
CA ARG A 56 2.18 -12.29 -10.58
C ARG A 56 3.67 -12.02 -10.28
N GLY A 57 3.99 -11.67 -9.04
CA GLY A 57 5.36 -11.32 -8.60
C GLY A 57 5.76 -9.88 -8.90
N ALA A 58 4.82 -8.99 -9.24
CA ALA A 58 5.12 -7.57 -9.39
C ALA A 58 5.33 -6.93 -8.02
N LYS A 59 6.46 -6.27 -7.81
CA LYS A 59 6.82 -5.61 -6.56
C LYS A 59 6.29 -4.17 -6.56
N TYR A 60 5.64 -3.78 -5.47
CA TYR A 60 5.13 -2.45 -5.20
C TYR A 60 5.78 -1.94 -3.93
N GLU A 61 6.51 -0.83 -4.04
CA GLU A 61 7.17 -0.21 -2.91
C GLU A 61 6.51 1.12 -2.60
N LEU A 62 5.96 1.21 -1.39
CA LEU A 62 5.25 2.39 -0.90
C LEU A 62 6.13 3.08 0.14
N PRO A 63 6.58 4.31 -0.14
CA PRO A 63 7.28 5.10 0.85
C PRO A 63 6.45 5.34 2.11
N LYS A 64 7.09 5.33 3.29
CA LYS A 64 6.41 5.62 4.56
C LYS A 64 5.72 6.99 4.57
N TYR A 65 6.20 7.96 3.80
CA TYR A 65 5.57 9.28 3.71
C TYR A 65 4.23 9.29 2.95
N VAL A 66 3.95 8.32 2.08
CA VAL A 66 2.64 8.21 1.39
C VAL A 66 1.61 7.47 2.25
N LEU A 67 2.11 6.64 3.17
CA LEU A 67 1.36 5.86 4.16
C LEU A 67 1.06 6.64 5.45
N SER A 68 1.64 7.83 5.64
CA SER A 68 1.54 8.54 6.92
C SER A 68 0.49 9.65 6.94
N ALA A 69 -0.57 9.41 7.70
CA ALA A 69 -0.94 10.29 8.81
C ALA A 69 -0.73 9.50 10.12
N PRO A 70 -0.14 10.10 11.16
CA PRO A 70 0.24 9.37 12.38
C PRO A 70 -1.00 9.15 13.25
N VAL A 71 -1.60 7.96 13.21
CA VAL A 71 -2.64 7.60 14.22
C VAL A 71 -2.49 6.22 14.84
N ASN A 72 -1.53 5.38 14.43
CA ASN A 72 -1.39 4.07 15.08
C ASN A 72 0.03 3.56 15.30
N LEU A 73 0.96 4.46 15.63
CA LEU A 73 2.20 4.08 16.29
C LEU A 73 1.94 3.73 17.77
N ILE A 74 1.06 2.77 18.06
CA ILE A 74 1.16 2.04 19.34
C ILE A 74 2.27 1.02 19.13
N ARG A 75 3.49 1.47 19.39
CA ARG A 75 4.63 0.59 19.60
C ARG A 75 4.43 -0.02 20.99
N ASP A 76 3.64 -1.08 21.08
CA ASP A 76 3.66 -1.93 22.26
C ASP A 76 4.97 -2.73 22.23
N ASN A 77 5.93 -2.28 23.03
CA ASN A 77 6.76 -3.10 23.94
C ASN A 77 7.97 -2.30 24.46
#